data_AF-A0A2N6QM94-F1
#
_entry.id   AF-A0A2N6QM94-F1
#
_cell.length_a   1.000
_cell.length_b   1.000
_cell.length_c   1.000
_cell.angle_alpha   90.00
_cell.angle_beta   90.00
_cell.angle_gamma   90.00
#
_symmetry.space_group_name_H-M   'P 1'
#
loop_
_entity.id
_entity.type
_entity.pdbx_description
1 polymer ?
#
loop_
_entity_poly.entity_id
_entity_poly.type
_entity_poly.pdbx_seq_one_letter_code
_entity_poly.pdbx_strand_id
1 'polypeptide(L)'
;MKKSILMILTLMLSTTVLLSACEDSDKGSKKPSSDASKNNTYDLVYYEVLNNGDAEDAKTDVAYKEKGSSKVKHYHPSLDHVYEHIIDDGDEKPHVVKDGKKFFIYRPPYMTYGDDDFSGKVEDKSDVKK
;
A
#
# COMPACT_ATOMS: atom_id res chain seq x y z
N MET A 1 29.29 26.59 37.39
CA MET A 1 28.07 27.09 36.69
C MET A 1 28.22 27.14 35.17
N LYS A 2 29.26 27.79 34.61
CA LYS A 2 29.44 27.91 33.14
C LYS A 2 29.63 26.57 32.39
N LYS A 3 30.31 25.59 33.00
CA LYS A 3 30.56 24.27 32.39
C LYS A 3 29.32 23.35 32.37
N SER A 4 28.46 23.43 33.38
CA SER A 4 27.20 22.67 33.43
C SER A 4 26.14 23.20 32.46
N ILE A 5 26.11 24.51 32.22
CA ILE A 5 25.20 25.12 31.22
C ILE A 5 25.60 24.67 29.80
N LEU A 6 26.90 24.57 29.52
CA LEU A 6 27.40 24.12 28.21
C LEU A 6 27.04 22.65 27.92
N MET A 7 27.07 21.78 28.94
CA MET A 7 26.69 20.37 28.81
C MET A 7 25.19 20.15 28.57
N ILE A 8 24.33 20.96 29.19
CA ILE A 8 22.87 20.89 28.98
C ILE A 8 22.51 21.36 27.57
N LEU A 9 23.21 22.37 27.06
CA LEU A 9 23.01 22.88 25.70
C LEU A 9 23.38 21.83 24.63
N THR A 10 24.45 21.07 24.82
CA THR A 10 24.84 19.99 23.91
C THR A 10 23.93 18.76 23.99
N LEU A 11 23.29 18.50 25.14
CA LEU A 11 22.33 17.41 25.29
C LEU A 11 20.97 17.75 24.65
N MET A 12 20.55 19.01 24.66
CA MET A 12 19.34 19.45 23.93
C MET A 12 19.55 19.52 22.42
N LEU A 13 20.77 19.76 21.93
CA LEU A 13 21.07 19.80 20.49
C LEU A 13 21.18 18.39 19.87
N SER A 14 21.42 17.35 20.67
CA SER A 14 21.49 15.96 20.19
C SER A 14 20.12 15.27 20.14
N THR A 15 19.13 15.75 20.90
CA THR A 15 17.76 15.21 20.88
C THR A 15 16.96 15.68 19.67
N THR A 16 17.22 16.88 19.14
CA THR A 16 16.60 17.37 17.89
C THR A 16 17.05 16.59 16.65
N VAL A 17 18.29 16.09 16.61
CA VAL A 17 18.80 15.29 15.48
C VAL A 17 18.20 13.88 15.45
N LEU A 18 17.78 13.35 16.61
CA LEU A 18 17.10 12.05 16.69
C LEU A 18 15.62 12.12 16.29
N LEU A 19 15.00 13.31 16.34
CA LEU A 19 13.61 13.53 15.94
C LEU A 19 13.45 13.75 14.42
N SER A 20 14.47 14.27 13.73
CA SER A 20 14.45 14.42 12.26
C SER A 20 14.61 13.09 11.50
N ALA A 21 14.89 11.99 12.19
CA ALA A 21 14.96 10.65 11.57
C ALA A 21 13.58 10.00 11.37
N CYS A 22 12.50 10.62 11.85
CA CYS A 22 11.12 10.21 11.54
C CYS A 22 10.48 11.04 10.41
N GLU A 23 11.26 11.86 9.70
CA GLU A 23 10.78 12.76 8.65
C GLU A 23 10.85 12.12 7.26
N ASP A 24 10.79 10.79 7.17
CA ASP A 24 10.66 10.05 5.91
C ASP A 24 9.42 9.13 5.94
N SER A 25 8.35 9.64 6.53
CA SER A 25 7.02 9.00 6.57
C SER A 25 6.24 9.13 5.25
N ASP A 26 6.92 9.52 4.17
CA ASP A 26 6.29 9.79 2.87
C ASP A 26 6.63 8.71 1.83
N LYS A 27 6.62 7.43 2.24
CA LYS A 27 6.59 6.32 1.27
C LYS A 27 5.29 6.30 0.44
N GLY A 28 4.25 7.03 0.87
CA GLY A 28 2.99 7.19 0.15
C GLY A 28 2.99 8.21 -1.01
N SER A 29 4.07 8.97 -1.22
CA SER A 29 4.08 10.09 -2.18
C SER A 29 4.89 9.85 -3.47
N LYS A 30 5.57 8.70 -3.62
CA LYS A 30 6.28 8.41 -4.87
C LYS A 30 5.26 8.19 -5.98
N LYS A 31 5.37 8.99 -7.04
CA LYS A 31 4.58 8.85 -8.26
C LYS A 31 5.40 8.14 -9.35
N PRO A 32 4.76 7.38 -10.25
CA PRO A 32 5.40 6.88 -11.45
C PRO A 32 5.84 8.03 -12.36
N SER A 33 6.81 7.77 -13.24
CA SER A 33 7.15 8.70 -14.33
C SER A 33 5.99 8.89 -15.29
N SER A 34 5.94 10.07 -15.95
CA SER A 34 4.88 10.40 -16.92
C SER A 34 4.79 9.38 -18.06
N ASP A 35 5.94 8.87 -18.52
CA ASP A 35 6.00 7.88 -19.58
C ASP A 35 5.46 6.52 -19.14
N ALA A 36 5.75 6.11 -17.90
CA ALA A 36 5.21 4.89 -17.33
C ALA A 36 3.68 4.98 -17.17
N SER A 37 3.15 6.09 -16.66
CA SER A 37 1.70 6.31 -16.52
C SER A 37 0.94 6.24 -17.84
N LYS A 38 1.58 6.60 -18.96
CA LYS A 38 0.95 6.57 -20.29
C LYS A 38 1.03 5.19 -20.94
N ASN A 39 2.16 4.51 -20.81
CA ASN A 39 2.46 3.33 -21.63
C ASN A 39 2.43 2.01 -20.86
N ASN A 40 2.59 2.06 -19.53
CA ASN A 40 2.77 0.88 -18.67
C ASN A 40 1.69 0.80 -17.59
N THR A 41 0.48 1.20 -17.93
CA THR A 41 -0.71 1.11 -17.08
C THR A 41 -1.52 -0.11 -17.47
N TYR A 42 -1.84 -0.94 -16.48
CA TYR A 42 -2.50 -2.22 -16.66
C TYR A 42 -3.66 -2.38 -15.70
N ASP A 43 -4.66 -3.17 -16.08
CA ASP A 43 -5.80 -3.46 -15.21
C ASP A 43 -5.31 -4.33 -14.03
N LEU A 44 -5.54 -3.88 -12.81
CA LEU A 44 -5.19 -4.63 -11.61
C LEU A 44 -6.24 -5.74 -11.42
N VAL A 45 -5.77 -6.97 -11.23
CA VAL A 45 -6.62 -8.10 -10.84
C VAL A 45 -6.61 -8.23 -9.32
N TYR A 46 -5.41 -8.37 -8.74
CA TYR A 46 -5.20 -8.30 -7.30
C TYR A 46 -3.74 -7.96 -6.98
N TYR A 47 -3.52 -7.54 -5.74
CA TYR A 47 -2.20 -7.42 -5.12
C TYR A 47 -2.28 -8.03 -3.73
N GLU A 48 -1.37 -8.95 -3.43
CA GLU A 48 -1.32 -9.64 -2.13
C GLU A 48 0.11 -9.69 -1.59
N VAL A 49 0.22 -9.49 -0.27
CA VAL A 49 1.41 -9.79 0.52
C VAL A 49 1.18 -11.14 1.19
N LEU A 50 2.05 -12.09 0.88
CA LEU A 50 1.95 -13.49 1.24
C LEU A 50 3.02 -13.85 2.27
N ASN A 51 2.68 -14.78 3.16
CA ASN A 51 3.66 -15.42 4.05
C ASN A 51 4.73 -16.15 3.20
N ASN A 52 5.99 -16.03 3.61
CA ASN A 52 7.14 -16.62 2.94
C ASN A 52 7.85 -17.68 3.81
N GLY A 53 7.09 -18.38 4.66
CA GLY A 53 7.60 -19.43 5.53
C GLY A 53 8.57 -18.86 6.56
N ASP A 54 9.79 -19.40 6.56
CA ASP A 54 10.87 -19.01 7.48
C ASP A 54 11.75 -17.86 6.94
N ALA A 55 11.40 -17.27 5.78
CA ALA A 55 12.16 -16.16 5.22
C ALA A 55 11.91 -14.85 5.99
N GLU A 56 12.96 -14.03 6.10
CA GLU A 56 12.92 -12.72 6.78
C GLU A 56 11.97 -11.73 6.10
N ASP A 57 11.80 -11.85 4.77
CA ASP A 57 10.97 -10.95 3.97
C ASP A 57 9.70 -11.63 3.47
N ALA A 58 8.59 -10.87 3.48
CA ALA A 58 7.33 -11.31 2.91
C ALA A 58 7.41 -11.48 1.38
N LYS A 59 6.65 -12.44 0.86
CA LYS A 59 6.47 -12.62 -0.59
C LYS A 59 5.37 -11.68 -1.06
N THR A 60 5.44 -11.19 -2.29
CA THR A 60 4.31 -10.47 -2.90
C THR A 60 3.90 -11.10 -4.22
N ASP A 61 2.63 -10.94 -4.58
CA ASP A 61 2.10 -11.27 -5.90
C ASP A 61 1.23 -10.13 -6.41
N VAL A 62 1.54 -9.65 -7.61
CA VAL A 62 0.79 -8.63 -8.34
C VAL A 62 0.26 -9.28 -9.60
N ALA A 63 -1.05 -9.51 -9.63
CA ALA A 63 -1.76 -10.02 -10.79
C ALA A 63 -2.39 -8.87 -11.59
N TYR A 64 -2.10 -8.82 -12.89
CA TYR A 64 -2.57 -7.75 -13.77
C TYR A 64 -2.88 -8.24 -15.18
N LYS A 65 -3.66 -7.45 -15.92
CA LYS A 65 -4.00 -7.70 -17.33
C LYS A 65 -3.58 -6.51 -18.19
N GLU A 66 -3.01 -6.82 -19.36
CA GLU A 66 -2.83 -5.82 -20.39
C GLU A 66 -4.18 -5.36 -20.94
N LYS A 67 -4.29 -4.08 -21.31
CA LYS A 67 -5.53 -3.51 -21.82
C LYS A 67 -6.04 -4.32 -23.02
N GLY A 68 -7.26 -4.84 -22.91
CA GLY A 68 -7.89 -5.67 -23.94
C GLY A 68 -7.43 -7.14 -23.97
N SER A 69 -6.55 -7.56 -23.07
CA SER A 69 -6.12 -8.96 -22.92
C SER A 69 -6.97 -9.68 -21.87
N SER A 70 -7.34 -10.92 -22.15
CA SER A 70 -7.96 -11.82 -21.17
C SER A 70 -6.94 -12.52 -20.27
N LYS A 71 -5.67 -12.53 -20.65
CA LYS A 71 -4.60 -13.27 -19.96
C LYS A 71 -4.10 -12.51 -18.74
N VAL A 72 -4.19 -13.15 -17.58
CA VAL A 72 -3.59 -12.66 -16.33
C VAL A 72 -2.08 -12.91 -16.36
N LYS A 73 -1.30 -11.89 -15.99
CA LYS A 73 0.14 -11.97 -15.75
C LYS A 73 0.41 -11.75 -14.27
N HIS A 74 1.43 -12.42 -13.76
CA HIS A 74 1.86 -12.31 -12.36
C HIS A 74 3.27 -11.73 -12.32
N TYR A 75 3.51 -10.86 -11.35
CA TYR A 75 4.85 -10.39 -11.01
C TYR A 75 5.01 -10.46 -9.49
N HIS A 76 6.20 -10.85 -9.04
CA HIS A 76 6.51 -11.02 -7.62
C HIS A 76 7.57 -10.01 -7.22
N PRO A 77 7.22 -8.71 -7.07
CA PRO A 77 8.17 -7.69 -6.68
C PRO A 77 8.64 -7.91 -5.23
N SER A 78 9.79 -7.34 -4.88
CA SER A 78 10.10 -7.16 -3.46
C SER A 78 9.26 -6.00 -2.91
N LEU A 79 8.87 -6.07 -1.63
CA LEU A 79 7.93 -5.12 -1.02
C LEU A 79 8.45 -3.66 -1.06
N ASP A 80 9.77 -3.48 -1.02
CA ASP A 80 10.45 -2.17 -1.17
C ASP A 80 10.27 -1.52 -2.56
N HIS A 81 9.82 -2.29 -3.54
CA HIS A 81 9.51 -1.83 -4.90
C HIS A 81 8.02 -1.61 -5.14
N VAL A 82 7.16 -1.86 -4.15
CA VAL A 82 5.72 -1.67 -4.24
C VAL A 82 5.31 -0.37 -3.55
N TYR A 83 4.52 0.44 -4.25
CA TYR A 83 4.01 1.71 -3.77
C TYR A 83 2.49 1.68 -3.92
N GLU A 84 1.78 1.68 -2.81
CA GLU A 84 0.32 1.60 -2.82
C GLU A 84 -0.29 3.00 -2.78
N HIS A 85 -1.29 3.20 -3.62
CA HIS A 85 -2.12 4.40 -3.69
C HIS A 85 -3.57 4.00 -3.52
N ILE A 86 -4.26 4.65 -2.59
CA ILE A 86 -5.69 4.48 -2.41
C ILE A 86 -6.40 5.39 -3.41
N ILE A 87 -7.32 4.80 -4.17
CA ILE A 87 -8.21 5.53 -5.06
C ILE A 87 -9.36 6.05 -4.20
N ASP A 88 -9.42 7.38 -4.01
CA ASP A 88 -10.48 8.04 -3.24
C ASP A 88 -11.79 8.19 -4.03
N ASP A 89 -11.69 8.20 -5.36
CA ASP A 89 -12.82 8.37 -6.29
C ASP A 89 -13.37 7.01 -6.73
N GLY A 90 -14.63 6.72 -6.37
CA GLY A 90 -15.28 5.44 -6.65
C GLY A 90 -15.42 5.09 -8.13
N ASP A 91 -15.23 6.06 -9.03
CA ASP A 91 -15.33 5.86 -10.49
C ASP A 91 -14.03 5.36 -11.13
N GLU A 92 -12.88 5.57 -10.48
CA GLU A 92 -11.59 5.12 -11.02
C GLU A 92 -11.37 3.62 -10.78
N LYS A 93 -11.03 2.91 -11.86
CA LYS A 93 -10.83 1.46 -11.80
C LYS A 93 -9.48 1.10 -11.18
N PRO A 94 -9.41 0.00 -10.39
CA PRO A 94 -8.14 -0.51 -9.88
C PRO A 94 -7.16 -0.79 -11.02
N HIS A 95 -5.93 -0.31 -10.89
CA HIS A 95 -4.91 -0.45 -11.92
C HIS A 95 -3.50 -0.48 -11.31
N VAL A 96 -2.54 -0.90 -12.11
CA VAL A 96 -1.12 -0.92 -11.74
C VAL A 96 -0.30 -0.21 -12.80
N VAL A 97 0.63 0.64 -12.36
CA VAL A 97 1.63 1.27 -13.22
C VAL A 97 2.99 0.62 -12.96
N LYS A 98 3.63 0.12 -14.01
CA LYS A 98 4.99 -0.44 -13.94
C LYS A 98 6.02 0.59 -14.41
N ASP A 99 6.94 0.96 -13.52
CA ASP A 99 8.06 1.86 -13.83
C ASP A 99 9.40 1.16 -13.54
N GLY A 100 9.95 0.52 -14.56
CA GLY A 100 11.12 -0.35 -14.41
C GLY A 100 10.87 -1.51 -13.46
N LYS A 101 11.50 -1.47 -12.27
CA LYS A 101 11.30 -2.46 -11.19
C LYS A 101 10.22 -2.07 -10.19
N LYS A 102 9.75 -0.81 -10.21
CA LYS A 102 8.77 -0.28 -9.26
C LYS A 102 7.36 -0.58 -9.75
N PHE A 103 6.47 -0.87 -8.81
CA PHE A 103 5.06 -1.16 -9.04
C PHE A 103 4.23 -0.18 -8.22
N PHE A 104 3.41 0.61 -8.90
CA PHE A 104 2.48 1.55 -8.26
C PHE A 104 1.09 0.94 -8.34
N ILE A 105 0.55 0.51 -7.21
CA ILE A 105 -0.72 -0.20 -7.10
C ILE A 105 -1.80 0.81 -6.73
N TYR A 106 -2.75 1.04 -7.61
CA TYR A 106 -3.90 1.90 -7.37
C TYR A 106 -5.10 1.00 -7.11
N ARG A 107 -5.61 1.05 -5.88
CA ARG A 107 -6.72 0.20 -5.44
C ARG A 107 -7.69 0.98 -4.57
N PRO A 108 -8.97 0.57 -4.53
CA PRO A 108 -9.91 1.14 -3.58
C PRO A 108 -9.42 0.90 -2.15
N PRO A 109 -9.90 1.71 -1.19
CA PRO A 109 -9.65 1.44 0.23
C PRO A 109 -10.08 0.01 0.56
N TYR A 110 -9.33 -0.64 1.44
CA TYR A 110 -9.87 -1.83 2.11
C TYR A 110 -11.18 -1.43 2.78
N MET A 111 -12.15 -2.36 2.85
CA MET A 111 -13.35 -2.19 3.65
C MET A 111 -12.96 -1.61 5.01
N THR A 112 -13.11 -0.30 5.19
CA THR A 112 -13.23 0.29 6.51
C THR A 112 -14.54 -0.27 7.01
N TYR A 113 -14.58 -0.83 8.23
CA TYR A 113 -15.86 -1.13 8.86
C TYR A 113 -16.65 0.17 8.82
N GLY A 114 -17.60 0.28 7.89
CA GLY A 114 -18.53 1.37 7.89
C GLY A 114 -19.36 1.16 9.15
N ASP A 115 -19.52 2.19 9.96
CA ASP A 115 -20.55 2.23 10.99
C ASP A 115 -21.97 2.22 10.38
N ASP A 116 -22.12 1.75 9.13
CA ASP A 116 -23.37 1.59 8.43
C ASP A 116 -24.07 0.37 9.01
N ASP A 117 -25.00 0.62 9.92
CA ASP A 117 -25.93 -0.37 10.45
C ASP A 117 -26.65 -1.07 9.28
N PHE A 118 -26.32 -2.34 9.05
CA PHE A 118 -27.07 -3.16 8.11
C PHE A 118 -28.39 -3.57 8.78
N SER A 119 -29.51 -3.15 8.20
CA SER A 119 -30.83 -3.59 8.63
C SER A 119 -31.36 -4.67 7.68
N GLY A 120 -31.84 -5.76 8.25
CA GLY A 120 -32.43 -6.87 7.51
C GLY A 120 -33.53 -7.52 8.33
N LYS A 121 -34.60 -7.96 7.66
CA LYS A 121 -35.67 -8.71 8.30
C LYS A 121 -35.36 -10.19 8.16
N VAL A 122 -35.30 -10.91 9.27
CA VAL A 122 -35.20 -12.38 9.25
C VAL A 122 -36.53 -12.91 8.73
N GLU A 123 -36.53 -13.42 7.50
CA GLU A 123 -37.73 -13.97 6.86
C GLU A 123 -38.04 -15.40 7.31
N ASP A 124 -37.00 -16.19 7.62
CA ASP A 124 -37.17 -17.57 8.08
C ASP A 124 -36.03 -17.98 9.04
N LYS A 125 -36.37 -18.83 10.03
CA LYS A 125 -35.44 -19.39 11.03
C LYS A 125 -35.42 -20.92 10.94
N SER A 126 -35.56 -21.47 9.75
CA SER A 126 -35.51 -22.90 9.55
C SER A 126 -34.11 -23.46 9.80
N ASP A 127 -34.05 -24.64 10.42
CA ASP A 127 -32.80 -25.37 10.60
C ASP A 127 -32.25 -25.77 9.23
N VAL A 128 -31.02 -25.35 8.93
CA VAL A 128 -30.29 -25.82 7.76
C VAL A 128 -30.05 -27.31 7.95
N LYS A 129 -30.82 -28.14 7.24
CA LYS A 129 -30.60 -29.59 7.22
C LYS A 129 -29.20 -29.86 6.66
N LYS A 130 -28.39 -30.56 7.45
CA LYS A 130 -27.08 -31.10 7.06
C LYS A 130 -27.19 -32.09 5.92
#